data_AF-A0A7W9CX26-F1
#
_entry.id   AF-A0A7W9CX26-F1
#
_cell.length_a   1.000
_cell.length_b   1.000
_cell.length_c   1.000
_cell.angle_alpha   90.00
_cell.angle_beta   90.00
_cell.angle_gamma   90.00
#
_symmetry.space_group_name_H-M   'P 1'
#
loop_
_entity.id
_entity.type
_entity.pdbx_description
1 polymer ?
#
loop_
_entity_poly.entity_id
_entity_poly.type
_entity_poly.pdbx_seq_one_letter_code
_entity_poly.pdbx_strand_id
1 'polypeptide(L)'
;MKAAKPLSTKEADELNEFQAASHVGLSPKLLRWFVSYAPKPDSDRKLKARKADGRLYIRRAELDGFNDWLKLPWPSKAGARPPVPEGIKQEIREEAGGVCAICHVNADSCEAAHITPVSKSKNNHPENLIWLCANHHTKFDKNSYGPKPESAKFVGAFKQAMTYYRRALWELQAEITGSLFTVLKACESLNAQLTAASTPEEVAAVAKLAKGALGQVSKMAPTSKADPDYAAFEAMKPQFVALAKSKTTAKHIGTTLNLAVAVKAEYARRAGYVNCPLCKGKGHYNHEDCPACGGEAELTESEAQAVDLERYASVPCPLCDGSGTFEGDQCPACSGERMMERRYADQVDVGDWAEVDCPVCEGTGNLRGEPCHPCAGEGQVERRQRDRIDVRDYALVDCPLCEGTGTFRGEECPECRGDRQMERRFTERVDVRDYRRVACPICTGSGEWHDRPCRACGGEGELDQAQADQVDSRDYKMVKCPICRGHEPEFCRTCGGESEVPRFVADEL
;
A
#
# COMPACT_ATOMS: atom_id res chain seq x y z
N MET A 1 -9.74 -11.36 -46.37
CA MET A 1 -9.95 -10.53 -45.16
C MET A 1 -11.19 -11.06 -44.45
N LYS A 2 -11.04 -11.75 -43.32
CA LYS A 2 -12.20 -12.18 -42.51
C LYS A 2 -12.75 -10.92 -41.82
N ALA A 3 -14.01 -10.59 -42.07
CA ALA A 3 -14.69 -9.48 -41.41
C ALA A 3 -14.62 -9.69 -39.89
N ALA A 4 -14.06 -8.72 -39.17
CA ALA A 4 -14.06 -8.73 -37.72
C ALA A 4 -15.52 -8.73 -37.23
N LYS A 5 -15.83 -9.66 -36.32
CA LYS A 5 -17.16 -9.78 -35.72
C LYS A 5 -17.44 -8.48 -34.93
N PRO A 6 -18.62 -7.85 -35.08
CA PRO A 6 -18.93 -6.63 -34.34
C PRO A 6 -18.88 -6.91 -32.83
N LEU A 7 -18.11 -6.08 -32.11
CA LEU A 7 -17.98 -6.13 -30.66
C LEU A 7 -19.34 -5.88 -30.02
N SER A 8 -19.66 -6.62 -28.96
CA SER A 8 -20.88 -6.37 -28.17
C SER A 8 -20.80 -5.00 -27.48
N THR A 9 -21.94 -4.39 -27.13
CA THR A 9 -21.99 -3.12 -26.39
C THR A 9 -21.25 -3.17 -25.05
N LYS A 10 -21.05 -4.37 -24.48
CA LYS A 10 -20.24 -4.59 -23.28
C LYS A 10 -18.73 -4.59 -23.53
N GLU A 11 -18.28 -4.99 -24.73
CA GLU A 11 -16.87 -5.00 -25.12
C GLU A 11 -16.38 -3.63 -25.63
N ALA A 12 -17.31 -2.78 -26.09
CA ALA A 12 -17.00 -1.42 -26.54
C ALA A 12 -16.62 -0.46 -25.38
N ASP A 13 -17.00 -0.76 -24.15
CA ASP A 13 -16.71 0.03 -22.93
C ASP A 13 -15.61 -0.59 -22.04
N GLU A 14 -14.91 -1.61 -22.56
CA GLU A 14 -13.78 -2.22 -21.88
C GLU A 14 -12.46 -1.56 -22.27
N LEU A 15 -11.68 -1.20 -21.25
CA LEU A 15 -10.33 -0.68 -21.36
C LEU A 15 -9.34 -1.84 -21.21
N ASN A 16 -8.36 -1.93 -22.10
CA ASN A 16 -7.22 -2.80 -21.85
C ASN A 16 -6.41 -2.30 -20.64
N GLU A 17 -5.51 -3.12 -20.10
CA GLU A 17 -4.75 -2.79 -18.88
C GLU A 17 -3.94 -1.48 -18.94
N PHE A 18 -3.46 -1.07 -20.10
CA PHE A 18 -2.69 0.17 -20.28
C PHE A 18 -3.61 1.38 -20.43
N GLN A 19 -4.74 1.21 -21.14
CA GLN A 19 -5.83 2.21 -21.16
C GLN A 19 -6.37 2.46 -19.75
N ALA A 20 -6.65 1.38 -19.01
CA ALA A 20 -7.09 1.44 -17.62
C ALA A 20 -6.04 2.12 -16.74
N ALA A 21 -4.76 1.79 -16.92
CA ALA A 21 -3.68 2.39 -16.15
C ALA A 21 -3.54 3.89 -16.39
N SER A 22 -3.65 4.36 -17.63
CA SER A 22 -3.67 5.81 -17.91
C SER A 22 -4.88 6.47 -17.26
N HIS A 23 -6.06 5.86 -17.43
CA HIS A 23 -7.34 6.41 -16.96
C HIS A 23 -7.37 6.67 -15.45
N VAL A 24 -6.88 5.75 -14.61
CA VAL A 24 -6.88 5.92 -13.14
C VAL A 24 -5.51 6.28 -12.54
N GLY A 25 -4.43 6.28 -13.33
CA GLY A 25 -3.08 6.55 -12.83
C GLY A 25 -2.48 5.46 -11.96
N LEU A 26 -2.89 4.20 -12.16
CA LEU A 26 -2.39 3.04 -11.42
C LEU A 26 -1.73 2.08 -12.40
N SER A 27 -0.54 1.55 -12.09
CA SER A 27 0.17 0.74 -13.08
C SER A 27 -0.59 -0.51 -13.53
N PRO A 28 -0.33 -1.02 -14.75
CA PRO A 28 -0.89 -2.30 -15.20
C PRO A 28 -0.57 -3.45 -14.25
N LYS A 29 0.62 -3.42 -13.62
CA LYS A 29 1.04 -4.39 -12.62
C LYS A 29 0.17 -4.33 -11.37
N LEU A 30 -0.11 -3.12 -10.87
CA LEU A 30 -0.98 -2.94 -9.72
C LEU A 30 -2.45 -3.31 -10.04
N LEU A 31 -2.94 -2.99 -11.24
CA LEU A 31 -4.27 -3.43 -11.69
C LEU A 31 -4.37 -4.96 -11.72
N ARG A 32 -3.36 -5.66 -12.24
CA ARG A 32 -3.27 -7.14 -12.17
C ARG A 32 -3.26 -7.65 -10.74
N TRP A 33 -2.59 -6.95 -9.83
CA TRP A 33 -2.57 -7.28 -8.41
C TRP A 33 -3.97 -7.13 -7.80
N PHE A 34 -4.71 -6.05 -8.07
CA PHE A 34 -6.08 -5.86 -7.58
C PHE A 34 -7.10 -6.87 -8.13
N VAL A 35 -6.86 -7.46 -9.30
CA VAL A 35 -7.66 -8.58 -9.81
C VAL A 35 -7.44 -9.86 -8.98
N SER A 36 -6.26 -10.00 -8.38
CA SER A 36 -5.85 -11.22 -7.67
C SER A 36 -6.08 -11.11 -6.15
N TYR A 37 -5.88 -9.92 -5.58
CA TYR A 37 -5.86 -9.64 -4.15
C TYR A 37 -6.82 -8.52 -3.79
N ALA A 38 -7.49 -8.66 -2.64
CA ALA A 38 -8.31 -7.59 -2.08
C ALA A 38 -7.39 -6.63 -1.29
N PRO A 39 -7.41 -5.31 -1.57
CA PRO A 39 -6.47 -4.37 -0.97
C PRO A 39 -6.84 -3.96 0.44
N LYS A 40 -8.13 -3.68 0.70
CA LYS A 40 -8.54 -3.17 2.00
C LYS A 40 -8.61 -4.33 3.00
N PRO A 41 -8.06 -4.15 4.22
CA PRO A 41 -8.33 -5.07 5.32
C PRO A 41 -9.83 -5.29 5.44
N ASP A 42 -10.21 -6.54 5.66
CA ASP A 42 -11.58 -6.94 5.94
C ASP A 42 -12.62 -6.69 4.83
N SER A 43 -12.15 -6.64 3.59
CA SER A 43 -12.98 -6.66 2.38
C SER A 43 -12.44 -7.71 1.44
N ASP A 44 -13.30 -8.49 0.80
CA ASP A 44 -12.96 -9.46 -0.24
C ASP A 44 -13.05 -8.85 -1.65
N ARG A 45 -13.40 -7.56 -1.75
CA ARG A 45 -13.60 -6.86 -3.02
C ARG A 45 -12.30 -6.78 -3.81
N LYS A 46 -12.31 -7.44 -4.97
CA LYS A 46 -11.25 -7.41 -6.00
C LYS A 46 -11.74 -6.66 -7.22
N LEU A 47 -10.79 -6.17 -8.02
CA LEU A 47 -11.09 -5.55 -9.31
C LEU A 47 -11.60 -6.61 -10.28
N LYS A 48 -12.80 -6.42 -10.84
CA LYS A 48 -13.33 -7.37 -11.82
C LYS A 48 -12.75 -7.08 -13.20
N ALA A 49 -12.13 -8.09 -13.82
CA ALA A 49 -11.53 -7.98 -15.14
C ALA A 49 -11.75 -9.26 -15.96
N ARG A 50 -11.86 -9.10 -17.28
CA ARG A 50 -11.85 -10.19 -18.24
C ARG A 50 -10.42 -10.43 -18.73
N LYS A 51 -10.01 -11.69 -18.81
CA LYS A 51 -8.71 -12.11 -19.35
C LYS A 51 -8.89 -12.58 -20.78
N ALA A 52 -8.20 -11.97 -21.73
CA ALA A 52 -8.17 -12.41 -23.13
C ALA A 52 -6.81 -12.07 -23.76
N ASP A 53 -6.30 -12.97 -24.60
CA ASP A 53 -5.03 -12.78 -25.34
C ASP A 53 -3.84 -12.34 -24.46
N GLY A 54 -3.78 -12.85 -23.22
CA GLY A 54 -2.72 -12.50 -22.25
C GLY A 54 -2.83 -11.10 -21.64
N ARG A 55 -3.90 -10.36 -21.94
CA ARG A 55 -4.17 -9.00 -21.44
C ARG A 55 -5.42 -8.98 -20.53
N LEU A 56 -5.49 -7.95 -19.68
CA LEU A 56 -6.69 -7.63 -18.93
C LEU A 56 -7.54 -6.62 -19.68
N TYR A 57 -8.84 -6.83 -19.62
CA TYR A 57 -9.88 -5.92 -20.10
C TYR A 57 -10.82 -5.61 -18.93
N ILE A 58 -11.00 -4.33 -18.62
CA ILE A 58 -11.72 -3.85 -17.44
C ILE A 58 -12.79 -2.87 -17.92
N ARG A 59 -14.04 -3.04 -17.49
CA ARG A 59 -15.10 -2.08 -17.82
C ARG A 59 -14.83 -0.76 -17.12
N ARG A 60 -15.03 0.36 -17.82
CA ARG A 60 -14.79 1.71 -17.28
C ARG A 60 -15.54 1.95 -15.97
N ALA A 61 -16.83 1.61 -15.90
CA ALA A 61 -17.62 1.79 -14.68
C ALA A 61 -17.12 0.98 -13.47
N GLU A 62 -16.64 -0.26 -13.69
CA GLU A 62 -16.03 -1.08 -12.64
C GLU A 62 -14.70 -0.48 -12.18
N LEU A 63 -13.88 -0.01 -13.12
CA LEU A 63 -12.59 0.61 -12.82
C LEU A 63 -12.76 1.89 -12.00
N ASP A 64 -13.65 2.77 -12.42
CA ASP A 64 -13.98 4.02 -11.71
C ASP A 64 -14.52 3.72 -10.32
N GLY A 65 -15.51 2.82 -10.21
CA GLY A 65 -16.11 2.45 -8.93
C GLY A 65 -15.10 1.80 -7.98
N PHE A 66 -14.17 0.98 -8.49
CA PHE A 66 -13.10 0.40 -7.69
C PHE A 66 -12.07 1.44 -7.26
N ASN A 67 -11.69 2.37 -8.14
CA ASN A 67 -10.77 3.46 -7.81
C ASN A 67 -11.36 4.39 -6.74
N ASP A 68 -12.63 4.76 -6.88
CA ASP A 68 -13.35 5.59 -5.93
C ASP A 68 -13.48 4.88 -4.58
N TRP A 69 -13.74 3.56 -4.61
CA TRP A 69 -13.76 2.73 -3.41
C TRP A 69 -12.43 2.76 -2.68
N LEU A 70 -11.31 2.62 -3.39
CA LEU A 70 -9.97 2.61 -2.81
C LEU A 70 -9.65 3.91 -2.06
N LYS A 71 -10.20 5.05 -2.50
CA LYS A 71 -9.99 6.36 -1.88
C LYS A 71 -10.77 6.59 -0.59
N LEU A 72 -11.84 5.82 -0.35
CA LEU A 72 -12.58 5.87 0.92
C LEU A 72 -11.68 5.46 2.11
N PRO A 73 -11.95 5.96 3.33
CA PRO A 73 -11.27 5.52 4.55
C PRO A 73 -11.13 4.00 4.65
N TRP A 74 -9.95 3.53 5.03
CA TRP A 74 -9.65 2.11 5.16
C TRP A 74 -9.95 1.64 6.59
N PRO A 75 -10.47 0.41 6.76
CA PRO A 75 -10.68 -0.17 8.08
C PRO A 75 -9.37 -0.27 8.88
N SER A 76 -9.45 0.05 10.18
CA SER A 76 -8.34 -0.15 11.11
C SER A 76 -8.86 -0.48 12.50
N LYS A 77 -8.08 -1.25 13.28
CA LYS A 77 -8.38 -1.51 14.69
C LYS A 77 -8.34 -0.19 15.48
N ALA A 78 -9.06 -0.11 16.60
CA ALA A 78 -9.03 1.05 17.49
C ALA A 78 -7.58 1.41 17.88
N GLY A 79 -7.20 2.68 17.68
CA GLY A 79 -5.84 3.18 17.93
C GLY A 79 -4.76 2.75 16.92
N ALA A 80 -5.09 1.92 15.92
CA ALA A 80 -4.13 1.43 14.92
C ALA A 80 -4.30 2.12 13.55
N ARG A 81 -3.19 2.21 12.80
CA ARG A 81 -3.18 2.69 11.41
C ARG A 81 -3.55 1.55 10.45
N PRO A 82 -4.32 1.81 9.38
CA PRO A 82 -4.58 0.80 8.35
C PRO A 82 -3.26 0.41 7.65
N PRO A 83 -2.90 -0.88 7.60
CA PRO A 83 -1.67 -1.31 6.96
C PRO A 83 -1.71 -1.07 5.44
N VAL A 84 -0.59 -0.64 4.87
CA VAL A 84 -0.43 -0.51 3.41
C VAL A 84 -0.08 -1.90 2.83
N PRO A 85 -0.88 -2.46 1.90
CA PRO A 85 -0.61 -3.76 1.29
C PRO A 85 0.67 -3.75 0.44
N GLU A 86 1.30 -4.91 0.28
CA GLU A 86 2.57 -5.04 -0.44
C GLU A 86 2.46 -4.62 -1.92
N GLY A 87 1.34 -4.91 -2.59
CA GLY A 87 1.12 -4.46 -3.97
C GLY A 87 1.17 -2.94 -4.12
N ILE A 88 0.59 -2.21 -3.15
CA ILE A 88 0.61 -0.74 -3.12
C ILE A 88 2.00 -0.21 -2.74
N LYS A 89 2.69 -0.83 -1.77
CA LYS A 89 4.08 -0.47 -1.44
C LYS A 89 5.00 -0.62 -2.66
N GLN A 90 4.83 -1.70 -3.42
CA GLN A 90 5.59 -1.94 -4.64
C GLN A 90 5.28 -0.90 -5.71
N GLU A 91 4.01 -0.54 -5.92
CA GLU A 91 3.61 0.54 -6.84
C GLU A 91 4.36 1.85 -6.54
N ILE A 92 4.34 2.28 -5.28
CA ILE A 92 4.92 3.55 -4.85
C ILE A 92 6.44 3.52 -4.91
N ARG A 93 7.06 2.38 -4.60
CA ARG A 93 8.50 2.17 -4.79
C ARG A 93 8.89 2.26 -6.27
N GLU A 94 8.15 1.60 -7.16
CA GLU A 94 8.43 1.60 -8.59
C GLU A 94 8.22 2.98 -9.22
N GLU A 95 7.20 3.71 -8.80
CA GLU A 95 6.97 5.09 -9.18
C GLU A 95 8.18 5.99 -8.89
N ALA A 96 8.81 5.81 -7.72
CA ALA A 96 10.01 6.54 -7.33
C ALA A 96 11.32 5.97 -7.90
N GLY A 97 11.24 4.92 -8.74
CA GLY A 97 12.40 4.28 -9.34
C GLY A 97 13.25 3.45 -8.37
N GLY A 98 12.65 2.95 -7.29
CA GLY A 98 13.32 2.11 -6.28
C GLY A 98 14.13 2.87 -5.22
N VAL A 99 14.19 4.20 -5.31
CA VAL A 99 14.91 5.09 -4.41
C VAL A 99 13.98 6.17 -3.88
N CYS A 100 14.40 6.92 -2.88
CA CYS A 100 13.66 8.09 -2.39
C CYS A 100 13.27 9.02 -3.55
N ALA A 101 11.98 9.36 -3.64
CA ALA A 101 11.43 10.18 -4.70
C ALA A 101 12.07 11.58 -4.77
N ILE A 102 12.62 12.08 -3.66
CA ILE A 102 13.19 13.42 -3.59
C ILE A 102 14.69 13.44 -3.85
N CYS A 103 15.48 12.62 -3.13
CA CYS A 103 16.94 12.67 -3.30
C CYS A 103 17.47 11.70 -4.35
N HIS A 104 16.69 10.70 -4.76
CA HIS A 104 17.07 9.68 -5.73
C HIS A 104 18.34 8.88 -5.37
N VAL A 105 18.72 8.83 -4.10
CA VAL A 105 19.94 8.14 -3.62
C VAL A 105 19.61 6.93 -2.76
N ASN A 106 18.82 7.13 -1.71
CA ASN A 106 18.63 6.11 -0.69
C ASN A 106 17.57 5.09 -1.13
N ALA A 107 17.92 3.80 -1.21
CA ALA A 107 16.98 2.71 -1.45
C ALA A 107 16.57 2.01 -0.14
N ASP A 108 17.54 1.74 0.73
CA ASP A 108 17.39 0.79 1.85
C ASP A 108 16.64 1.35 3.07
N SER A 109 16.46 2.66 3.14
CA SER A 109 15.78 3.35 4.26
C SER A 109 14.43 3.94 3.85
N CYS A 110 13.89 3.54 2.71
CA CYS A 110 12.62 4.08 2.22
C CYS A 110 11.41 3.28 2.67
N GLU A 111 10.33 4.00 2.92
CA GLU A 111 9.00 3.46 3.17
C GLU A 111 7.96 4.33 2.42
N ALA A 112 6.66 4.01 2.53
CA ALA A 112 5.59 4.83 1.94
C ALA A 112 5.06 5.82 2.98
N ALA A 113 5.18 7.12 2.73
CA ALA A 113 4.56 8.17 3.54
C ALA A 113 3.24 8.66 2.93
N HIS A 114 2.30 8.99 3.81
CA HIS A 114 1.03 9.59 3.44
C HIS A 114 1.15 11.09 3.18
N ILE A 115 0.70 11.55 2.01
CA ILE A 115 0.66 12.98 1.65
C ILE A 115 -0.38 13.71 2.51
N THR A 116 -1.61 13.18 2.54
CA THR A 116 -2.63 13.55 3.52
C THR A 116 -2.52 12.61 4.71
N PRO A 117 -2.26 13.13 5.94
CA PRO A 117 -2.02 12.29 7.11
C PRO A 117 -3.08 11.23 7.35
N VAL A 118 -2.63 10.01 7.68
CA VAL A 118 -3.51 8.86 7.95
C VAL A 118 -4.51 9.12 9.08
N SER A 119 -4.18 9.99 10.04
CA SER A 119 -5.08 10.40 11.12
C SER A 119 -6.30 11.20 10.63
N LYS A 120 -6.23 11.76 9.42
CA LYS A 120 -7.33 12.50 8.79
C LYS A 120 -8.05 11.66 7.74
N SER A 121 -7.31 11.02 6.82
CA SER A 121 -7.92 10.36 5.67
C SER A 121 -8.17 8.87 5.86
N LYS A 122 -7.34 8.19 6.67
CA LYS A 122 -7.21 6.73 6.70
C LYS A 122 -7.12 6.11 5.28
N ASN A 123 -6.58 6.84 4.31
CA ASN A 123 -6.60 6.47 2.90
C ASN A 123 -5.21 5.97 2.44
N ASN A 124 -5.14 4.70 2.01
CA ASN A 124 -3.91 4.08 1.49
C ASN A 124 -3.88 3.99 -0.05
N HIS A 125 -4.74 4.73 -0.76
CA HIS A 125 -4.68 4.85 -2.21
C HIS A 125 -3.31 5.35 -2.67
N PRO A 126 -2.72 4.82 -3.77
CA PRO A 126 -1.41 5.25 -4.25
C PRO A 126 -1.24 6.76 -4.47
N GLU A 127 -2.29 7.49 -4.83
CA GLU A 127 -2.23 8.96 -4.96
C GLU A 127 -1.95 9.67 -3.64
N ASN A 128 -2.35 9.08 -2.51
CA ASN A 128 -2.09 9.62 -1.18
C ASN A 128 -0.73 9.17 -0.62
N LEU A 129 0.11 8.50 -1.40
CA LEU A 129 1.37 7.92 -0.93
C LEU A 129 2.56 8.38 -1.77
N ILE A 130 3.72 8.54 -1.11
CA ILE A 130 5.00 8.83 -1.76
C ILE A 130 6.14 8.03 -1.09
N TRP A 131 7.11 7.56 -1.89
CA TRP A 131 8.24 6.77 -1.40
C TRP A 131 9.40 7.69 -0.97
N LEU A 132 9.70 7.80 0.32
CA LEU A 132 10.84 8.61 0.79
C LEU A 132 11.70 7.85 1.80
N CYS A 133 12.96 8.26 1.89
CA CYS A 133 13.91 7.73 2.86
C CYS A 133 13.66 8.30 4.25
N ALA A 134 14.13 7.61 5.30
CA ALA A 134 13.95 8.02 6.70
C ALA A 134 14.25 9.50 6.97
N ASN A 135 15.34 10.04 6.40
CA ASN A 135 15.67 11.47 6.51
C ASN A 135 14.60 12.38 5.90
N HIS A 136 14.08 12.02 4.72
CA HIS A 136 13.11 12.82 3.99
C HIS A 136 11.67 12.60 4.45
N HIS A 137 11.34 11.44 5.00
CA HIS A 137 10.13 11.22 5.80
C HIS A 137 10.11 12.07 7.06
N THR A 138 11.17 12.00 7.87
CA THR A 138 11.24 12.79 9.10
C THR A 138 11.11 14.28 8.79
N LYS A 139 11.76 14.74 7.71
CA LYS A 139 11.64 16.13 7.28
C LYS A 139 10.23 16.48 6.83
N PHE A 140 9.57 15.60 6.08
CA PHE A 140 8.19 15.77 5.63
C PHE A 140 7.22 15.86 6.81
N ASP A 141 7.27 14.89 7.73
CA ASP A 141 6.42 14.83 8.92
C ASP A 141 6.57 16.07 9.83
N LYS A 142 7.80 16.57 9.95
CA LYS A 142 8.12 17.76 10.75
C LYS A 142 7.89 19.08 10.01
N ASN A 143 7.30 19.06 8.81
CA ASN A 143 7.15 20.24 7.95
C ASN A 143 8.48 21.01 7.74
N SER A 144 9.58 20.27 7.66
CA SER A 144 10.96 20.79 7.58
C SER A 144 11.61 20.55 6.23
N TYR A 145 10.91 19.92 5.29
CA TYR A 145 11.14 20.14 3.86
C TYR A 145 10.54 21.49 3.48
N GLY A 146 11.36 22.55 3.60
CA GLY A 146 10.96 23.94 3.35
C GLY A 146 10.04 24.53 4.44
N PRO A 147 10.21 25.81 4.83
CA PRO A 147 9.45 26.41 5.92
C PRO A 147 8.06 26.81 5.40
N LYS A 148 6.97 26.44 6.12
CA LYS A 148 5.56 26.88 5.96
C LYS A 148 4.65 25.93 5.12
N PRO A 149 3.30 26.06 5.25
CA PRO A 149 2.28 25.26 4.52
C PRO A 149 2.40 25.21 2.98
N GLU A 150 3.27 26.04 2.40
CA GLU A 150 3.55 26.13 0.98
C GLU A 150 4.37 24.93 0.47
N SER A 151 5.17 24.29 1.33
CA SER A 151 6.05 23.17 0.93
C SER A 151 5.35 21.80 0.87
N ALA A 152 4.27 21.59 1.62
CA ALA A 152 3.39 20.43 1.43
C ALA A 152 2.78 20.40 0.02
N LYS A 153 2.55 21.59 -0.57
CA LYS A 153 2.06 21.70 -1.95
C LYS A 153 3.09 21.22 -2.98
N PHE A 154 4.40 21.35 -2.70
CA PHE A 154 5.44 20.83 -3.59
C PHE A 154 5.39 19.31 -3.67
N VAL A 155 5.33 18.60 -2.54
CA VAL A 155 5.33 17.12 -2.53
C VAL A 155 4.09 16.57 -3.24
N GLY A 156 2.91 17.15 -2.96
CA GLY A 156 1.68 16.82 -3.67
C GLY A 156 1.80 17.06 -5.18
N ALA A 157 2.27 18.24 -5.59
CA ALA A 157 2.49 18.55 -7.01
C ALA A 157 3.51 17.61 -7.66
N PHE A 158 4.63 17.33 -6.97
CA PHE A 158 5.69 16.45 -7.46
C PHE A 158 5.20 15.02 -7.69
N LYS A 159 4.40 14.50 -6.75
CA LYS A 159 3.67 13.24 -6.92
C LYS A 159 2.83 13.26 -8.20
N GLN A 160 2.07 14.32 -8.45
CA GLN A 160 1.27 14.45 -9.67
C GLN A 160 2.14 14.42 -10.94
N ALA A 161 3.27 15.13 -10.99
CA ALA A 161 4.17 15.05 -12.15
C ALA A 161 4.73 13.65 -12.40
N MET A 162 5.07 12.90 -11.34
CA MET A 162 5.49 11.50 -11.48
C MET A 162 4.36 10.65 -12.08
N THR A 163 3.12 10.84 -11.61
CA THR A 163 1.95 10.15 -12.14
C THR A 163 1.71 10.48 -13.62
N TYR A 164 1.71 11.77 -14.02
CA TYR A 164 1.53 12.18 -15.43
C TYR A 164 2.56 11.56 -16.35
N TYR A 165 3.85 11.58 -15.95
CA TYR A 165 4.90 10.98 -16.74
C TYR A 165 4.68 9.48 -16.96
N ARG A 166 4.21 8.76 -15.94
CA ARG A 166 3.90 7.32 -16.06
C ARG A 166 2.68 7.05 -16.93
N ARG A 167 1.62 7.86 -16.81
CA ARG A 167 0.42 7.76 -17.66
C ARG A 167 0.76 7.91 -19.14
N ALA A 168 1.56 8.91 -19.48
CA ALA A 168 2.05 9.09 -20.84
C ALA A 168 2.75 7.82 -21.39
N LEU A 169 3.58 7.16 -20.58
CA LEU A 169 4.23 5.91 -20.98
C LEU A 169 3.24 4.76 -21.20
N TRP A 170 2.18 4.67 -20.42
CA TRP A 170 1.15 3.63 -20.60
C TRP A 170 0.28 3.89 -21.82
N GLU A 171 -0.03 5.15 -22.15
CA GLU A 171 -0.75 5.50 -23.37
C GLU A 171 0.02 5.11 -24.63
N LEU A 172 1.36 5.25 -24.61
CA LEU A 172 2.21 4.74 -25.68
C LEU A 172 2.07 3.23 -25.84
N GLN A 173 2.08 2.48 -24.73
CA GLN A 173 1.94 1.02 -24.75
C GLN A 173 0.54 0.56 -25.16
N ALA A 174 -0.45 1.41 -24.96
CA ALA A 174 -1.82 1.20 -25.38
C ALA A 174 -2.10 1.60 -26.83
N GLU A 175 -1.14 2.23 -27.52
CA GLU A 175 -1.29 2.82 -28.86
C GLU A 175 -2.47 3.82 -28.94
N ILE A 176 -2.65 4.61 -27.86
CA ILE A 176 -3.75 5.59 -27.75
C ILE A 176 -3.38 6.93 -28.41
N THR A 177 -4.35 7.50 -29.11
CA THR A 177 -4.33 8.86 -29.66
C THR A 177 -4.32 9.90 -28.54
N GLY A 178 -3.57 10.99 -28.66
CA GLY A 178 -3.44 11.99 -27.58
C GLY A 178 -2.27 11.77 -26.63
N SER A 179 -1.49 10.70 -26.78
CA SER A 179 -0.28 10.45 -25.97
C SER A 179 0.78 11.57 -26.05
N LEU A 180 0.85 12.26 -27.19
CA LEU A 180 1.65 13.48 -27.33
C LEU A 180 1.18 14.60 -26.40
N PHE A 181 -0.14 14.80 -26.31
CA PHE A 181 -0.75 15.82 -25.46
C PHE A 181 -0.39 15.59 -23.98
N THR A 182 -0.52 14.35 -23.50
CA THR A 182 -0.18 13.93 -22.12
C THR A 182 1.28 14.20 -21.78
N VAL A 183 2.23 13.95 -22.70
CA VAL A 183 3.65 14.28 -22.47
C VAL A 183 3.86 15.79 -22.37
N LEU A 184 3.22 16.56 -23.25
CA LEU A 184 3.32 18.02 -23.22
C LEU A 184 2.70 18.57 -21.92
N LYS A 185 1.63 17.94 -21.41
CA LYS A 185 1.05 18.26 -20.11
C LYS A 185 2.01 17.93 -18.95
N ALA A 186 2.68 16.79 -19.01
CA ALA A 186 3.73 16.47 -18.05
C ALA A 186 4.86 17.51 -18.08
N CYS A 187 5.24 18.01 -19.25
CA CYS A 187 6.21 19.11 -19.38
C CYS A 187 5.69 20.41 -18.75
N GLU A 188 4.40 20.74 -18.94
CA GLU A 188 3.77 21.91 -18.30
C GLU A 188 3.78 21.80 -16.76
N SER A 189 3.41 20.64 -16.22
CA SER A 189 3.45 20.38 -14.78
C SER A 189 4.88 20.49 -14.21
N LEU A 190 5.86 19.90 -14.90
CA LEU A 190 7.28 19.98 -14.53
C LEU A 190 7.82 21.42 -14.63
N ASN A 191 7.31 22.25 -15.56
CA ASN A 191 7.67 23.66 -15.65
C ASN A 191 7.18 24.45 -14.43
N ALA A 192 5.92 24.21 -14.03
CA ALA A 192 5.34 24.82 -12.84
C ALA A 192 6.13 24.42 -11.58
N GLN A 193 6.50 23.15 -11.47
CA GLN A 193 7.30 22.66 -10.34
C GLN A 193 8.73 23.19 -10.32
N LEU A 194 9.36 23.33 -11.48
CA LEU A 194 10.69 23.93 -11.57
C LEU A 194 10.67 25.39 -11.10
N THR A 195 9.56 26.10 -11.35
CA THR A 195 9.33 27.48 -10.88
C THR A 195 9.04 27.52 -9.38
N ALA A 196 8.33 26.52 -8.84
CA ALA A 196 8.01 26.42 -7.42
C ALA A 196 9.16 25.86 -6.56
N ALA A 197 10.12 25.14 -7.17
CA ALA A 197 11.26 24.56 -6.48
C ALA A 197 12.12 25.67 -5.85
N SER A 198 12.42 25.50 -4.57
CA SER A 198 13.10 26.48 -3.73
C SER A 198 14.49 26.03 -3.32
N THR A 199 14.78 24.72 -3.40
CA THR A 199 16.07 24.14 -3.02
C THR A 199 16.82 23.53 -4.22
N PRO A 200 18.16 23.44 -4.17
CA PRO A 200 18.94 22.79 -5.23
C PRO A 200 18.56 21.32 -5.47
N GLU A 201 18.15 20.61 -4.42
CA GLU A 201 17.71 19.21 -4.50
C GLU A 201 16.39 19.08 -5.26
N GLU A 202 15.41 19.93 -4.97
CA GLU A 202 14.12 19.97 -5.68
C GLU A 202 14.32 20.31 -7.16
N VAL A 203 15.15 21.31 -7.46
CA VAL A 203 15.48 21.69 -8.85
C VAL A 203 16.12 20.52 -9.59
N ALA A 204 17.04 19.78 -8.95
CA ALA A 204 17.68 18.63 -9.56
C ALA A 204 16.70 17.47 -9.82
N ALA A 205 15.78 17.20 -8.88
CA ALA A 205 14.75 16.17 -9.02
C ALA A 205 13.81 16.48 -10.20
N VAL A 206 13.27 17.71 -10.25
CA VAL A 206 12.40 18.15 -11.34
C VAL A 206 13.14 18.14 -12.69
N ALA A 207 14.39 18.63 -12.73
CA ALA A 207 15.18 18.66 -13.97
C ALA A 207 15.46 17.27 -14.54
N LYS A 208 15.68 16.27 -13.67
CA LYS A 208 15.89 14.87 -14.08
C LYS A 208 14.64 14.31 -14.76
N LEU A 209 13.46 14.50 -14.17
CA LEU A 209 12.18 14.08 -14.75
C LEU A 209 11.87 14.84 -16.05
N ALA A 210 12.07 16.16 -16.06
CA ALA A 210 11.86 17.02 -17.24
C ALA A 210 12.69 16.57 -18.44
N LYS A 211 13.96 16.20 -18.23
CA LYS A 211 14.80 15.65 -19.30
C LYS A 211 14.23 14.35 -19.86
N GLY A 212 13.68 13.49 -19.00
CA GLY A 212 12.99 12.26 -19.41
C GLY A 212 11.76 12.54 -20.26
N ALA A 213 10.85 13.39 -19.77
CA ALA A 213 9.61 13.76 -20.46
C ALA A 213 9.87 14.39 -21.84
N LEU A 214 10.77 15.38 -21.92
CA LEU A 214 11.15 16.03 -23.18
C LEU A 214 11.76 15.06 -24.20
N GLY A 215 12.51 14.06 -23.72
CA GLY A 215 13.06 13.00 -24.56
C GLY A 215 12.01 12.06 -25.17
N GLN A 216 10.78 12.07 -24.68
CA GLN A 216 9.67 11.27 -25.22
C GLN A 216 8.82 12.02 -26.25
N VAL A 217 8.81 13.37 -26.25
CA VAL A 217 7.98 14.20 -27.14
C VAL A 217 8.15 13.81 -28.63
N SER A 218 9.38 13.58 -29.08
CA SER A 218 9.66 13.21 -30.47
C SER A 218 9.28 11.78 -30.84
N LYS A 219 9.12 10.90 -29.85
CA LYS A 219 8.76 9.49 -30.03
C LYS A 219 7.26 9.27 -30.03
N MET A 220 6.50 10.22 -29.49
CA MET A 220 5.06 10.11 -29.25
C MET A 220 4.23 10.92 -30.25
N ALA A 221 4.87 11.37 -31.34
CA ALA A 221 4.19 11.97 -32.47
C ALA A 221 3.19 11.00 -33.12
N PRO A 222 1.96 11.43 -33.44
CA PRO A 222 1.01 10.64 -34.22
C PRO A 222 1.64 10.20 -35.55
N THR A 223 1.64 8.90 -35.82
CA THR A 223 2.19 8.32 -37.06
C THR A 223 1.10 7.95 -38.08
N SER A 224 -0.16 7.88 -37.64
CA SER A 224 -1.30 7.48 -38.46
C SER A 224 -2.23 8.65 -38.74
N LYS A 225 -2.71 8.76 -39.99
CA LYS A 225 -3.77 9.70 -40.39
C LYS A 225 -5.14 9.42 -39.77
N ALA A 226 -5.31 8.23 -39.17
CA ALA A 226 -6.53 7.86 -38.46
C ALA A 226 -6.60 8.45 -37.05
N ASP A 227 -5.49 8.99 -36.54
CA ASP A 227 -5.45 9.68 -35.25
C ASP A 227 -6.19 11.03 -35.35
N PRO A 228 -7.16 11.32 -34.46
CA PRO A 228 -7.88 12.60 -34.43
C PRO A 228 -6.94 13.82 -34.36
N ASP A 229 -5.78 13.67 -33.72
CA ASP A 229 -4.85 14.77 -33.48
C ASP A 229 -3.78 14.89 -34.59
N TYR A 230 -3.79 14.01 -35.60
CA TYR A 230 -2.78 13.99 -36.68
C TYR A 230 -2.73 15.32 -37.46
N ALA A 231 -3.89 15.90 -37.77
CA ALA A 231 -3.96 17.16 -38.52
C ALA A 231 -3.35 18.34 -37.73
N ALA A 232 -3.61 18.38 -36.42
CA ALA A 232 -3.02 19.36 -35.53
C ALA A 232 -1.50 19.18 -35.43
N PHE A 233 -1.02 17.94 -35.33
CA PHE A 233 0.39 17.61 -35.28
C PHE A 233 1.14 18.04 -36.55
N GLU A 234 0.65 17.68 -37.74
CA GLU A 234 1.29 18.04 -39.01
C GLU A 234 1.35 19.57 -39.21
N ALA A 235 0.29 20.30 -38.80
CA ALA A 235 0.28 21.75 -38.86
C ALA A 235 1.31 22.43 -37.92
N MET A 236 1.79 21.71 -36.91
CA MET A 236 2.74 22.19 -35.90
C MET A 236 4.11 21.50 -35.96
N LYS A 237 4.37 20.74 -37.03
CA LYS A 237 5.63 20.00 -37.23
C LYS A 237 6.89 20.85 -37.02
N PRO A 238 6.98 22.11 -37.50
CA PRO A 238 8.16 22.96 -37.24
C PRO A 238 8.41 23.19 -35.74
N GLN A 239 7.36 23.43 -34.96
CA GLN A 239 7.42 23.67 -33.52
C GLN A 239 7.86 22.41 -32.77
N PHE A 240 7.33 21.24 -33.15
CA PHE A 240 7.76 19.96 -32.58
C PHE A 240 9.22 19.62 -32.89
N VAL A 241 9.70 19.91 -34.11
CA VAL A 241 11.10 19.74 -34.47
C VAL A 241 12.00 20.70 -33.68
N ALA A 242 11.57 21.95 -33.46
CA ALA A 242 12.30 22.90 -32.64
C ALA A 242 12.39 22.44 -31.18
N LEU A 243 11.29 21.93 -30.62
CA LEU A 243 11.26 21.38 -29.27
C LEU A 243 12.16 20.15 -29.13
N ALA A 244 12.12 19.22 -30.08
CA ALA A 244 12.97 18.02 -30.08
C ALA A 244 14.47 18.32 -30.19
N LYS A 245 14.85 19.43 -30.84
CA LYS A 245 16.25 19.87 -30.98
C LYS A 245 16.73 20.77 -29.83
N SER A 246 15.85 21.14 -28.90
CA SER A 246 16.18 22.04 -27.81
C SER A 246 17.11 21.38 -26.79
N LYS A 247 17.97 22.19 -26.16
CA LYS A 247 18.95 21.69 -25.19
C LYS A 247 18.28 21.38 -23.85
N THR A 248 18.40 20.15 -23.37
CA THR A 248 17.83 19.69 -22.09
C THR A 248 18.87 19.65 -20.95
N THR A 249 19.90 20.51 -21.00
CA THR A 249 20.87 20.62 -19.89
C THR A 249 20.26 21.41 -18.73
N ALA A 250 20.80 21.30 -17.52
CA ALA A 250 20.28 21.99 -16.33
C ALA A 250 20.09 23.51 -16.52
N LYS A 251 20.98 24.16 -17.29
CA LYS A 251 20.88 25.60 -17.62
C LYS A 251 19.72 25.95 -18.57
N HIS A 252 19.32 25.02 -19.43
CA HIS A 252 18.36 25.26 -20.53
C HIS A 252 17.02 24.57 -20.34
N ILE A 253 16.88 23.75 -19.28
CA ILE A 253 15.68 22.94 -19.04
C ILE A 253 14.44 23.83 -18.88
N GLY A 254 14.51 24.91 -18.10
CA GLY A 254 13.38 25.83 -17.92
C GLY A 254 12.95 26.53 -19.21
N THR A 255 13.90 26.98 -20.04
CA THR A 255 13.59 27.57 -21.35
C THR A 255 12.91 26.56 -22.28
N THR A 256 13.39 25.32 -22.28
CA THR A 256 12.82 24.24 -23.10
C THR A 256 11.43 23.85 -22.63
N LEU A 257 11.21 23.81 -21.31
CA LEU A 257 9.88 23.56 -20.73
C LEU A 257 8.89 24.68 -21.06
N ASN A 258 9.31 25.95 -21.00
CA ASN A 258 8.46 27.06 -21.44
C ASN A 258 8.06 26.95 -22.93
N LEU A 259 8.99 26.49 -23.79
CA LEU A 259 8.65 26.19 -25.19
C LEU A 259 7.64 25.03 -25.27
N ALA A 260 7.81 23.97 -24.50
CA ALA A 260 6.87 22.85 -24.45
C ALA A 260 5.45 23.30 -24.03
N VAL A 261 5.34 24.19 -23.04
CA VAL A 261 4.06 24.79 -22.61
C VAL A 261 3.39 25.55 -23.75
N ALA A 262 4.13 26.38 -24.47
CA ALA A 262 3.61 27.14 -25.61
C ALA A 262 3.15 26.20 -26.75
N VAL A 263 3.92 25.14 -27.02
CA VAL A 263 3.55 24.11 -28.00
C VAL A 263 2.30 23.35 -27.55
N LYS A 264 2.17 23.00 -26.27
CA LYS A 264 0.97 22.35 -25.72
C LYS A 264 -0.28 23.18 -25.96
N ALA A 265 -0.26 24.46 -25.59
CA ALA A 265 -1.42 25.34 -25.68
C ALA A 265 -1.92 25.49 -27.13
N GLU A 266 -1.00 25.65 -28.08
CA GLU A 266 -1.34 25.75 -29.50
C GLU A 266 -1.82 24.41 -30.09
N TYR A 267 -1.24 23.29 -29.65
CA TYR A 267 -1.66 21.95 -30.05
C TYR A 267 -3.07 21.62 -29.55
N ALA A 268 -3.34 21.88 -28.27
CA ALA A 268 -4.67 21.72 -27.65
C ALA A 268 -5.75 22.46 -28.45
N ARG A 269 -5.49 23.73 -28.77
CA ARG A 269 -6.40 24.58 -29.55
C ARG A 269 -6.68 24.04 -30.94
N ARG A 270 -5.68 23.47 -31.62
CA ARG A 270 -5.82 22.92 -32.98
C ARG A 270 -6.47 21.54 -33.01
N ALA A 271 -6.21 20.73 -31.99
CA ALA A 271 -6.78 19.40 -31.84
C ALA A 271 -8.19 19.42 -31.21
N GLY A 272 -8.68 20.59 -30.79
CA GLY A 272 -10.04 20.75 -30.29
C GLY A 272 -10.22 20.32 -28.83
N TYR A 273 -9.15 20.35 -28.04
CA TYR A 273 -9.23 20.13 -26.60
C TYR A 273 -9.92 21.32 -25.94
N VAL A 274 -10.82 21.02 -25.00
CA VAL A 274 -11.55 21.99 -24.19
C VAL A 274 -11.20 21.82 -22.73
N ASN A 275 -11.37 22.87 -21.92
CA ASN A 275 -11.16 22.79 -20.48
C ASN A 275 -12.13 21.77 -19.86
N CYS A 276 -11.61 20.91 -18.99
CA CYS A 276 -12.43 19.96 -18.23
C CYS A 276 -13.52 20.71 -17.44
N PRO A 277 -14.80 20.31 -17.53
CA PRO A 277 -15.92 21.03 -16.93
C PRO A 277 -15.87 21.03 -15.39
N LEU A 278 -15.29 19.98 -14.78
CA LEU A 278 -15.15 19.87 -13.32
C LEU A 278 -14.09 20.82 -12.77
N CYS A 279 -12.83 20.68 -13.22
CA CYS A 279 -11.73 21.48 -12.70
C CYS A 279 -11.53 22.82 -13.40
N LYS A 280 -12.23 23.09 -14.50
CA LYS A 280 -12.15 24.34 -15.28
C LYS A 280 -10.71 24.69 -15.71
N GLY A 281 -9.99 23.70 -16.25
CA GLY A 281 -8.61 23.89 -16.71
C GLY A 281 -7.53 23.89 -15.62
N LYS A 282 -7.89 23.62 -14.35
CA LYS A 282 -6.91 23.58 -13.24
C LYS A 282 -6.12 22.27 -13.13
N GLY A 283 -6.67 21.15 -13.62
CA GLY A 283 -6.09 19.82 -13.46
C GLY A 283 -6.23 19.22 -12.05
N HIS A 284 -6.77 19.96 -11.08
CA HIS A 284 -6.96 19.48 -9.72
C HIS A 284 -8.38 19.73 -9.21
N TYR A 285 -8.83 18.86 -8.30
CA TYR A 285 -10.12 18.94 -7.61
C TYR A 285 -9.93 18.44 -6.17
N ASN A 286 -10.38 19.20 -5.17
CA ASN A 286 -10.23 18.88 -3.74
C ASN A 286 -8.80 18.47 -3.30
N HIS A 287 -7.78 19.17 -3.84
CA HIS A 287 -6.35 18.91 -3.59
C HIS A 287 -5.79 17.60 -4.16
N GLU A 288 -6.59 16.87 -4.95
CA GLU A 288 -6.17 15.70 -5.72
C GLU A 288 -6.16 16.02 -7.22
N ASP A 289 -5.62 15.10 -8.02
CA ASP A 289 -5.80 15.15 -9.48
C ASP A 289 -7.30 15.13 -9.79
N CYS A 290 -7.71 15.96 -10.77
CA CYS A 290 -9.11 16.06 -11.13
C CYS A 290 -9.63 14.68 -11.60
N PRO A 291 -10.59 14.07 -10.89
CA PRO A 291 -11.05 12.71 -11.20
C PRO A 291 -11.77 12.61 -12.55
N ALA A 292 -12.29 13.72 -13.07
CA ALA A 292 -13.00 13.74 -14.36
C ALA A 292 -12.05 13.71 -15.57
N CYS A 293 -10.85 14.30 -15.45
CA CYS A 293 -9.88 14.34 -16.55
C CYS A 293 -8.55 13.64 -16.21
N GLY A 294 -8.50 12.93 -15.09
CA GLY A 294 -7.24 12.43 -14.55
C GLY A 294 -6.22 13.55 -14.25
N GLY A 295 -6.67 14.80 -14.19
CA GLY A 295 -5.84 15.97 -14.00
C GLY A 295 -5.11 16.51 -15.24
N GLU A 296 -5.38 15.97 -16.43
CA GLU A 296 -4.95 16.56 -17.72
C GLU A 296 -5.42 18.01 -17.91
N ALA A 297 -6.43 18.42 -17.15
CA ALA A 297 -7.07 19.74 -17.13
C ALA A 297 -7.90 20.07 -18.38
N GLU A 298 -7.55 19.47 -19.50
CA GLU A 298 -8.21 19.57 -20.80
C GLU A 298 -8.65 18.16 -21.24
N LEU A 299 -9.73 18.10 -22.01
CA LEU A 299 -10.34 16.88 -22.54
C LEU A 299 -10.74 17.12 -23.99
N THR A 300 -10.93 16.06 -24.77
CA THR A 300 -11.64 16.20 -26.05
C THR A 300 -13.09 16.64 -25.80
N GLU A 301 -13.74 17.24 -26.79
CA GLU A 301 -15.12 17.70 -26.65
C GLU A 301 -16.09 16.57 -26.28
N SER A 302 -15.91 15.37 -26.86
CA SER A 302 -16.71 14.20 -26.53
C SER A 302 -16.51 13.73 -25.09
N GLU A 303 -15.28 13.74 -24.59
CA GLU A 303 -14.98 13.36 -23.20
C GLU A 303 -15.54 14.38 -22.23
N ALA A 304 -15.40 15.67 -22.52
CA ALA A 304 -15.94 16.75 -21.69
C ALA A 304 -17.47 16.67 -21.56
N GLN A 305 -18.19 16.30 -22.62
CA GLN A 305 -19.64 16.07 -22.59
C GLN A 305 -20.04 14.81 -21.82
N ALA A 306 -19.16 13.81 -21.76
CA ALA A 306 -19.40 12.56 -21.04
C ALA A 306 -19.14 12.68 -19.52
N VAL A 307 -18.54 13.78 -19.05
CA VAL A 307 -18.32 14.00 -17.61
C VAL A 307 -19.66 14.25 -16.90
N ASP A 308 -20.06 13.29 -16.09
CA ASP A 308 -21.19 13.45 -15.16
C ASP A 308 -20.76 14.27 -13.93
N LEU A 309 -21.19 15.53 -13.88
CA LEU A 309 -20.89 16.44 -12.77
C LEU A 309 -21.66 16.09 -11.48
N GLU A 310 -22.78 15.37 -11.56
CA GLU A 310 -23.58 15.02 -10.38
C GLU A 310 -22.82 14.09 -9.44
N ARG A 311 -21.94 13.24 -9.97
CA ARG A 311 -21.03 12.37 -9.20
C ARG A 311 -20.15 13.12 -8.21
N TYR A 312 -19.85 14.39 -8.48
CA TYR A 312 -18.97 15.23 -7.65
C TYR A 312 -19.75 16.23 -6.77
N ALA A 313 -21.09 16.16 -6.78
CA ALA A 313 -21.89 16.97 -5.89
C ALA A 313 -21.60 16.60 -4.42
N SER A 314 -21.45 17.60 -3.57
CA SER A 314 -21.34 17.40 -2.13
C SER A 314 -22.72 17.08 -1.56
N VAL A 315 -22.87 15.88 -0.98
CA VAL A 315 -24.10 15.36 -0.40
C VAL A 315 -23.87 14.93 1.05
N PRO A 316 -24.91 14.88 1.89
CA PRO A 316 -24.80 14.34 3.24
C PRO A 316 -24.36 12.87 3.23
N CYS A 317 -23.57 12.47 4.22
CA CYS A 317 -23.19 11.07 4.41
C CYS A 317 -24.44 10.21 4.67
N PRO A 318 -24.67 9.12 3.93
CA PRO A 318 -25.90 8.33 4.03
C PRO A 318 -26.00 7.50 5.33
N LEU A 319 -24.91 7.31 6.06
CA LEU A 319 -24.93 6.59 7.35
C LEU A 319 -25.35 7.48 8.52
N CYS A 320 -24.94 8.75 8.51
CA CYS A 320 -25.19 9.67 9.63
C CYS A 320 -26.08 10.86 9.27
N ASP A 321 -26.59 10.92 8.04
CA ASP A 321 -27.41 12.01 7.50
C ASP A 321 -26.85 13.41 7.77
N GLY A 322 -25.51 13.54 7.77
CA GLY A 322 -24.82 14.79 8.03
C GLY A 322 -24.66 15.18 9.51
N SER A 323 -25.02 14.32 10.46
CA SER A 323 -24.75 14.56 11.89
C SER A 323 -23.26 14.52 12.21
N GLY A 324 -22.51 13.64 11.53
CA GLY A 324 -21.10 13.33 11.79
C GLY A 324 -20.89 12.30 12.89
N THR A 325 -21.96 11.78 13.50
CA THR A 325 -21.90 10.74 14.53
C THR A 325 -22.80 9.55 14.17
N PHE A 326 -22.39 8.36 14.58
CA PHE A 326 -23.17 7.12 14.47
C PHE A 326 -23.02 6.38 15.80
N GLU A 327 -24.14 6.03 16.43
CA GLU A 327 -24.16 5.34 17.75
C GLU A 327 -23.37 6.05 18.86
N GLY A 328 -23.34 7.39 18.84
CA GLY A 328 -22.64 8.21 19.84
C GLY A 328 -21.16 8.43 19.55
N ASP A 329 -20.58 7.68 18.62
CA ASP A 329 -19.20 7.81 18.18
C ASP A 329 -19.06 8.57 16.86
N GLN A 330 -17.82 8.90 16.50
CA GLN A 330 -17.50 9.50 15.20
C GLN A 330 -17.96 8.58 14.07
N CYS A 331 -18.78 9.09 13.14
CA CYS A 331 -19.39 8.27 12.09
C CYS A 331 -18.31 7.52 11.29
N PRO A 332 -18.34 6.18 11.22
CA PRO A 332 -17.27 5.39 10.60
C PRO A 332 -17.23 5.54 9.07
N ALA A 333 -18.34 5.88 8.41
CA ALA A 333 -18.40 6.05 6.96
C ALA A 333 -17.76 7.37 6.49
N CYS A 334 -18.01 8.48 7.18
CA CYS A 334 -17.46 9.80 6.82
C CYS A 334 -16.37 10.30 7.75
N SER A 335 -16.00 9.54 8.79
CA SER A 335 -15.07 9.98 9.83
C SER A 335 -15.43 11.36 10.42
N GLY A 336 -16.72 11.63 10.60
CA GLY A 336 -17.22 12.89 11.16
C GLY A 336 -17.27 14.09 10.21
N GLU A 337 -16.92 13.95 8.94
CA GLU A 337 -16.91 15.05 7.96
C GLU A 337 -18.31 15.53 7.55
N ARG A 338 -19.36 14.75 7.84
CA ARG A 338 -20.80 15.02 7.57
C ARG A 338 -21.20 15.02 6.11
N MET A 339 -20.37 15.59 5.25
CA MET A 339 -20.59 15.73 3.81
C MET A 339 -19.53 14.95 3.03
N MET A 340 -19.90 14.39 1.90
CA MET A 340 -18.97 13.72 0.99
C MET A 340 -19.43 13.84 -0.46
N GLU A 341 -18.56 13.57 -1.43
CA GLU A 341 -18.96 13.55 -2.84
C GLU A 341 -19.95 12.40 -3.09
N ARG A 342 -20.92 12.60 -3.99
CA ARG A 342 -21.94 11.59 -4.32
C ARG A 342 -21.32 10.24 -4.71
N ARG A 343 -20.24 10.23 -5.50
CA ARG A 343 -19.50 9.02 -5.88
C ARG A 343 -18.95 8.20 -4.70
N TYR A 344 -18.75 8.84 -3.55
CA TYR A 344 -18.35 8.19 -2.31
C TYR A 344 -19.55 7.78 -1.47
N ALA A 345 -20.59 8.63 -1.42
CA ALA A 345 -21.85 8.33 -0.74
C ALA A 345 -22.54 7.08 -1.34
N ASP A 346 -22.56 6.96 -2.67
CA ASP A 346 -23.16 5.85 -3.40
C ASP A 346 -22.49 4.49 -3.11
N GLN A 347 -21.31 4.50 -2.46
CA GLN A 347 -20.58 3.30 -2.08
C GLN A 347 -20.73 2.91 -0.61
N VAL A 348 -21.40 3.73 0.19
CA VAL A 348 -21.66 3.43 1.59
C VAL A 348 -22.92 2.56 1.66
N ASP A 349 -22.76 1.27 1.90
CA ASP A 349 -23.90 0.38 2.19
C ASP A 349 -24.28 0.51 3.66
N VAL A 350 -25.32 1.29 3.97
CA VAL A 350 -25.81 1.49 5.35
C VAL A 350 -26.18 0.16 6.03
N GLY A 351 -26.54 -0.87 5.24
CA GLY A 351 -26.83 -2.21 5.76
C GLY A 351 -25.63 -2.93 6.37
N ASP A 352 -24.40 -2.49 6.09
CA ASP A 352 -23.17 -3.05 6.68
C ASP A 352 -23.09 -2.80 8.20
N TRP A 353 -23.77 -1.76 8.69
CA TRP A 353 -23.82 -1.37 10.10
C TRP A 353 -25.09 -1.87 10.83
N ALA A 354 -25.96 -2.62 10.15
CA ALA A 354 -27.10 -3.22 10.81
C ALA A 354 -26.63 -4.28 11.81
N GLU A 355 -27.16 -4.24 13.04
CA GLU A 355 -26.98 -5.31 14.03
C GLU A 355 -27.69 -6.58 13.56
N VAL A 356 -26.95 -7.68 13.58
CA VAL A 356 -27.45 -9.02 13.24
C VAL A 356 -26.95 -10.02 14.27
N ASP A 357 -27.65 -11.14 14.40
CA ASP A 357 -27.25 -12.18 15.35
C ASP A 357 -25.83 -12.70 15.05
N CYS A 358 -25.05 -12.85 16.12
CA CYS A 358 -23.72 -13.42 16.04
C CYS A 358 -23.81 -14.86 15.52
N PRO A 359 -23.05 -15.23 14.46
CA PRO A 359 -23.19 -16.53 13.81
C PRO A 359 -22.53 -17.68 14.61
N VAL A 360 -21.79 -17.34 15.67
CA VAL A 360 -21.08 -18.31 16.53
C VAL A 360 -21.91 -18.71 17.75
N CYS A 361 -22.56 -17.74 18.38
CA CYS A 361 -23.44 -18.00 19.53
C CYS A 361 -24.93 -17.95 19.18
N GLU A 362 -25.28 -17.71 17.90
CA GLU A 362 -26.64 -17.67 17.39
C GLU A 362 -27.54 -16.70 18.19
N GLY A 363 -27.02 -15.51 18.51
CA GLY A 363 -27.77 -14.48 19.25
C GLY A 363 -27.73 -14.63 20.78
N THR A 364 -27.19 -15.74 21.32
CA THR A 364 -27.26 -15.99 22.78
C THR A 364 -26.27 -15.17 23.61
N GLY A 365 -25.23 -14.60 22.98
CA GLY A 365 -24.14 -13.91 23.68
C GLY A 365 -23.20 -14.84 24.46
N ASN A 366 -23.48 -16.14 24.53
CA ASN A 366 -22.69 -17.10 25.28
C ASN A 366 -22.20 -18.23 24.37
N LEU A 367 -20.93 -18.60 24.50
CA LEU A 367 -20.35 -19.75 23.84
C LEU A 367 -19.77 -20.69 24.90
N ARG A 368 -20.47 -21.81 25.14
CA ARG A 368 -20.03 -22.88 26.06
C ARG A 368 -19.78 -22.42 27.51
N GLY A 369 -20.63 -21.55 28.03
CA GLY A 369 -20.55 -21.05 29.41
C GLY A 369 -19.80 -19.74 29.54
N GLU A 370 -18.98 -19.37 28.54
CA GLU A 370 -18.20 -18.13 28.53
C GLU A 370 -18.86 -17.05 27.65
N PRO A 371 -18.62 -15.76 27.92
CA PRO A 371 -19.02 -14.69 27.01
C PRO A 371 -18.47 -14.95 25.60
N CYS A 372 -19.36 -14.91 24.60
CA CYS A 372 -18.98 -15.17 23.22
C CYS A 372 -17.98 -14.11 22.74
N HIS A 373 -16.73 -14.51 22.54
CA HIS A 373 -15.64 -13.62 22.12
C HIS A 373 -15.93 -12.81 20.85
N PRO A 374 -16.47 -13.39 19.75
CA PRO A 374 -16.79 -12.62 18.54
C PRO A 374 -17.70 -11.41 18.75
N CYS A 375 -18.68 -11.52 19.65
CA CYS A 375 -19.65 -10.46 19.93
C CYS A 375 -19.45 -9.83 21.33
N ALA A 376 -18.32 -10.10 21.99
CA ALA A 376 -18.04 -9.68 23.36
C ALA A 376 -19.17 -9.92 24.38
N GLY A 377 -19.99 -10.95 24.18
CA GLY A 377 -21.14 -11.26 25.05
C GLY A 377 -22.48 -10.61 24.67
N GLU A 378 -22.52 -9.73 23.67
CA GLU A 378 -23.73 -8.96 23.31
C GLU A 378 -24.76 -9.77 22.53
N GLY A 379 -24.36 -10.89 21.92
CA GLY A 379 -25.21 -11.73 21.07
C GLY A 379 -25.39 -11.20 19.66
N GLN A 380 -25.13 -9.91 19.44
CA GLN A 380 -25.24 -9.25 18.15
C GLN A 380 -23.89 -8.71 17.68
N VAL A 381 -23.75 -8.59 16.37
CA VAL A 381 -22.59 -7.96 15.71
C VAL A 381 -23.08 -7.16 14.51
N GLU A 382 -22.32 -6.16 14.08
CA GLU A 382 -22.61 -5.49 12.80
C GLU A 382 -22.53 -6.50 11.65
N ARG A 383 -23.38 -6.34 10.63
CA ARG A 383 -23.41 -7.23 9.45
C ARG A 383 -22.05 -7.40 8.80
N ARG A 384 -21.28 -6.30 8.64
CA ARG A 384 -19.91 -6.35 8.11
C ARG A 384 -18.94 -7.16 8.97
N GLN A 385 -19.17 -7.24 10.29
CA GLN A 385 -18.37 -8.05 11.21
C GLN A 385 -18.78 -9.52 11.12
N ARG A 386 -20.10 -9.80 11.06
CA ARG A 386 -20.62 -11.16 10.85
C ARG A 386 -19.97 -11.83 9.65
N ASP A 387 -19.91 -11.13 8.52
CA ASP A 387 -19.39 -11.67 7.26
C ASP A 387 -17.87 -11.99 7.32
N ARG A 388 -17.16 -11.53 8.36
CA ARG A 388 -15.74 -11.83 8.60
C ARG A 388 -15.53 -13.00 9.56
N ILE A 389 -16.55 -13.39 10.33
CA ILE A 389 -16.43 -14.45 11.33
C ILE A 389 -16.51 -15.79 10.61
N ASP A 390 -15.39 -16.50 10.49
CA ASP A 390 -15.43 -17.91 10.10
C ASP A 390 -15.87 -18.74 11.31
N VAL A 391 -17.11 -19.22 11.28
CA VAL A 391 -17.68 -20.07 12.35
C VAL A 391 -16.85 -21.33 12.59
N ARG A 392 -16.11 -21.81 11.57
CA ARG A 392 -15.25 -23.00 11.68
C ARG A 392 -14.08 -22.81 12.62
N ASP A 393 -13.62 -21.57 12.82
CA ASP A 393 -12.53 -21.25 13.73
C ASP A 393 -12.87 -21.56 15.19
N TYR A 394 -14.18 -21.53 15.52
CA TYR A 394 -14.73 -21.75 16.86
C TYR A 394 -15.20 -23.19 17.09
N ALA A 395 -15.13 -24.04 16.07
CA ALA A 395 -15.41 -25.47 16.22
C ALA A 395 -14.36 -26.13 17.13
N LEU A 396 -14.81 -27.00 18.05
CA LEU A 396 -13.91 -27.85 18.82
C LEU A 396 -13.38 -28.96 17.91
N VAL A 397 -12.06 -29.10 17.91
CA VAL A 397 -11.35 -30.17 17.25
C VAL A 397 -10.38 -30.80 18.25
N ASP A 398 -9.97 -32.04 18.00
CA ASP A 398 -9.05 -32.72 18.89
C ASP A 398 -7.70 -32.00 18.92
N CYS A 399 -7.11 -31.92 20.11
CA CYS A 399 -5.80 -31.28 20.30
C CYS A 399 -4.75 -32.03 19.46
N PRO A 400 -3.97 -31.34 18.60
CA PRO A 400 -3.01 -32.00 17.72
C PRO A 400 -1.82 -32.62 18.46
N LEU A 401 -1.52 -32.15 19.68
CA LEU A 401 -0.41 -32.68 20.48
C LEU A 401 -0.76 -34.01 21.16
N CYS A 402 -1.96 -34.11 21.74
CA CYS A 402 -2.39 -35.30 22.48
C CYS A 402 -3.39 -36.16 21.70
N GLU A 403 -3.78 -35.75 20.49
CA GLU A 403 -4.73 -36.43 19.61
C GLU A 403 -6.05 -36.80 20.33
N GLY A 404 -6.55 -35.89 21.17
CA GLY A 404 -7.80 -36.08 21.92
C GLY A 404 -7.68 -36.95 23.18
N THR A 405 -6.48 -37.40 23.55
CA THR A 405 -6.28 -38.19 24.79
C THR A 405 -6.32 -37.33 26.06
N GLY A 406 -5.97 -36.05 25.96
CA GLY A 406 -5.90 -35.12 27.11
C GLY A 406 -4.60 -35.23 27.91
N THR A 407 -3.76 -36.22 27.60
CA THR A 407 -2.49 -36.45 28.26
C THR A 407 -1.35 -36.45 27.25
N PHE A 408 -0.23 -35.83 27.60
CA PHE A 408 1.00 -35.90 26.81
C PHE A 408 2.12 -36.41 27.72
N ARG A 409 2.73 -37.54 27.35
CA ARG A 409 3.78 -38.22 28.14
C ARG A 409 3.39 -38.55 29.60
N GLY A 410 2.13 -38.88 29.82
CA GLY A 410 1.62 -39.27 31.14
C GLY A 410 1.29 -38.10 32.06
N GLU A 411 1.53 -36.86 31.62
CA GLU A 411 1.10 -35.64 32.29
C GLU A 411 -0.09 -35.03 31.55
N GLU A 412 -0.74 -34.07 32.19
CA GLU A 412 -1.79 -33.27 31.59
C GLU A 412 -1.23 -32.54 30.35
N CYS A 413 -1.92 -32.65 29.22
CA CYS A 413 -1.43 -32.08 27.97
C CYS A 413 -1.22 -30.56 28.11
N PRO A 414 -0.02 -30.00 27.82
CA PRO A 414 0.26 -28.59 28.05
C PRO A 414 -0.52 -27.64 27.14
N GLU A 415 -0.88 -28.10 25.93
CA GLU A 415 -1.59 -27.29 24.94
C GLU A 415 -3.09 -27.19 25.22
N CYS A 416 -3.73 -28.31 25.56
CA CYS A 416 -5.17 -28.34 25.85
C CYS A 416 -5.50 -28.38 27.34
N ARG A 417 -4.51 -28.43 28.23
CA ARG A 417 -4.69 -28.54 29.69
C ARG A 417 -5.72 -29.58 30.08
N GLY A 418 -5.56 -30.81 29.56
CA GLY A 418 -6.47 -31.91 29.85
C GLY A 418 -7.82 -31.90 29.11
N ASP A 419 -8.21 -30.79 28.47
CA ASP A 419 -9.55 -30.64 27.87
C ASP A 419 -9.82 -31.53 26.65
N ARG A 420 -8.78 -32.16 26.09
CA ARG A 420 -8.77 -33.03 24.89
C ARG A 420 -9.08 -32.32 23.58
N GLN A 421 -9.94 -31.31 23.61
CA GLN A 421 -10.37 -30.54 22.46
C GLN A 421 -10.07 -29.06 22.66
N MET A 422 -9.80 -28.37 21.57
CA MET A 422 -9.58 -26.93 21.56
C MET A 422 -10.21 -26.33 20.31
N GLU A 423 -10.44 -25.01 20.33
CA GLU A 423 -10.97 -24.34 19.14
C GLU A 423 -9.98 -24.44 17.98
N ARG A 424 -10.49 -24.67 16.77
CA ARG A 424 -9.68 -24.87 15.56
C ARG A 424 -8.63 -23.78 15.36
N ARG A 425 -8.98 -22.51 15.58
CA ARG A 425 -8.05 -21.36 15.47
C ARG A 425 -6.83 -21.44 16.38
N PHE A 426 -6.89 -22.21 17.46
CA PHE A 426 -5.75 -22.45 18.34
C PHE A 426 -4.92 -23.66 17.90
N THR A 427 -5.53 -24.67 17.28
CA THR A 427 -4.77 -25.84 16.80
C THR A 427 -3.70 -25.49 15.78
N GLU A 428 -3.97 -24.53 14.88
CA GLU A 428 -3.03 -24.09 13.86
C GLU A 428 -1.77 -23.42 14.44
N ARG A 429 -1.82 -23.01 15.72
CA ARG A 429 -0.66 -22.43 16.44
C ARG A 429 0.18 -23.47 17.15
N VAL A 430 -0.33 -24.70 17.31
CA VAL A 430 0.39 -25.77 17.99
C VAL A 430 1.33 -26.45 17.00
N ASP A 431 2.63 -26.18 17.11
CA ASP A 431 3.64 -26.92 16.38
C ASP A 431 4.04 -28.17 17.18
N VAL A 432 3.54 -29.34 16.80
CA VAL A 432 3.88 -30.60 17.46
C VAL A 432 5.39 -30.93 17.42
N ARG A 433 6.14 -30.30 16.50
CA ARG A 433 7.60 -30.48 16.41
C ARG A 433 8.33 -29.85 17.58
N ASP A 434 7.77 -28.80 18.18
CA ASP A 434 8.32 -28.11 19.34
C ASP A 434 8.46 -29.04 20.54
N TYR A 435 7.62 -30.07 20.60
CA TYR A 435 7.58 -31.10 21.64
C TYR A 435 8.46 -32.31 21.34
N ARG A 436 9.20 -32.34 20.23
CA ARG A 436 10.09 -33.45 19.91
C ARG A 436 11.29 -33.45 20.87
N ARG A 437 11.60 -34.60 21.48
CA ARG A 437 12.85 -34.77 22.24
C ARG A 437 14.05 -34.71 21.30
N VAL A 438 14.99 -33.85 21.63
CA VAL A 438 16.28 -33.72 20.96
C VAL A 438 17.40 -33.70 21.97
N ALA A 439 18.59 -34.15 21.53
CA ALA A 439 19.78 -34.08 22.37
C ALA A 439 20.06 -32.61 22.73
N CYS A 440 20.37 -32.37 24.01
CA CYS A 440 20.70 -31.03 24.48
C CYS A 440 21.89 -30.48 23.69
N PRO A 441 21.83 -29.26 23.14
CA PRO A 441 22.88 -28.70 22.29
C PRO A 441 24.20 -28.42 23.05
N ILE A 442 24.17 -28.38 24.38
CA ILE A 442 25.33 -28.07 25.23
C ILE A 442 26.09 -29.34 25.63
N CYS A 443 25.37 -30.33 26.15
CA CYS A 443 25.97 -31.59 26.61
C CYS A 443 25.89 -32.71 25.55
N THR A 444 25.26 -32.44 24.41
CA THR A 444 25.12 -33.38 23.28
C THR A 444 24.52 -34.73 23.66
N GLY A 445 23.60 -34.74 24.64
CA GLY A 445 22.97 -35.97 25.11
C GLY A 445 23.61 -36.62 26.34
N SER A 446 24.76 -36.12 26.84
CA SER A 446 25.43 -36.73 27.98
C SER A 446 24.76 -36.46 29.32
N GLY A 447 23.97 -35.38 29.44
CA GLY A 447 23.42 -34.90 30.71
C GLY A 447 24.44 -34.17 31.60
N GLU A 448 25.73 -34.19 31.24
CA GLU A 448 26.82 -33.61 32.02
C GLU A 448 27.58 -32.54 31.24
N TRP A 449 27.99 -31.48 31.94
CA TRP A 449 28.80 -30.39 31.38
C TRP A 449 29.80 -29.90 32.43
N HIS A 450 31.10 -30.06 32.16
CA HIS A 450 32.21 -29.82 33.11
C HIS A 450 32.02 -30.51 34.48
N ASP A 451 31.85 -31.84 34.45
CA ASP A 451 31.72 -32.70 35.64
C ASP A 451 30.58 -32.32 36.60
N ARG A 452 29.58 -31.60 36.07
CA ARG A 452 28.37 -31.19 36.77
C ARG A 452 27.13 -31.48 35.93
N PRO A 453 25.95 -31.64 36.56
CA PRO A 453 24.69 -31.73 35.83
C PRO A 453 24.53 -30.53 34.89
N CYS A 454 24.24 -30.79 33.62
CA CYS A 454 24.13 -29.74 32.62
C CYS A 454 22.95 -28.81 32.94
N ARG A 455 23.24 -27.53 33.27
CA ARG A 455 22.22 -26.50 33.62
C ARG A 455 21.18 -26.32 32.51
N ALA A 456 21.57 -26.46 31.24
CA ALA A 456 20.66 -26.26 30.10
C ALA A 456 19.51 -27.28 30.06
N CYS A 457 19.77 -28.54 30.45
CA CYS A 457 18.80 -29.63 30.41
C CYS A 457 18.48 -30.21 31.80
N GLY A 458 18.92 -29.55 32.88
CA GLY A 458 18.74 -30.04 34.25
C GLY A 458 19.41 -31.39 34.53
N GLY A 459 20.32 -31.86 33.69
CA GLY A 459 20.93 -33.19 33.79
C GLY A 459 20.24 -34.31 33.00
N GLU A 460 19.12 -34.03 32.30
CA GLU A 460 18.39 -35.07 31.55
C GLU A 460 19.07 -35.50 30.25
N GLY A 461 19.97 -34.67 29.70
CA GLY A 461 20.64 -34.92 28.42
C GLY A 461 19.77 -34.60 27.19
N GLU A 462 18.46 -34.52 27.34
CA GLU A 462 17.52 -34.18 26.29
C GLU A 462 16.66 -32.97 26.68
N LEU A 463 16.16 -32.27 25.66
CA LEU A 463 15.22 -31.16 25.78
C LEU A 463 14.12 -31.33 24.74
N ASP A 464 12.97 -30.70 24.97
CA ASP A 464 12.02 -30.49 23.89
C ASP A 464 12.60 -29.48 22.88
N GLN A 465 12.29 -29.64 21.59
CA GLN A 465 12.85 -28.81 20.51
C GLN A 465 12.71 -27.31 20.80
N ALA A 466 11.55 -26.84 21.27
CA ALA A 466 11.35 -25.43 21.60
C ALA A 466 12.23 -24.96 22.78
N GLN A 467 12.55 -25.84 23.73
CA GLN A 467 13.49 -25.53 24.80
C GLN A 467 14.93 -25.50 24.27
N ALA A 468 15.31 -26.47 23.43
CA ALA A 468 16.62 -26.52 22.80
C ALA A 468 16.90 -25.29 21.93
N ASP A 469 15.91 -24.81 21.17
CA ASP A 469 16.01 -23.62 20.32
C ASP A 469 16.16 -22.32 21.14
N GLN A 470 15.72 -22.31 22.40
CA GLN A 470 15.89 -21.19 23.33
C GLN A 470 17.25 -21.22 24.06
N VAL A 471 18.01 -22.32 23.98
CA VAL A 471 19.32 -22.41 24.62
C VAL A 471 20.36 -21.65 23.78
N ASP A 472 20.85 -20.53 24.31
CA ASP A 472 21.97 -19.82 23.70
C ASP A 472 23.30 -20.48 24.08
N SER A 473 23.96 -21.12 23.10
CA SER A 473 25.27 -21.76 23.32
C SER A 473 26.36 -20.78 23.76
N ARG A 474 26.20 -19.47 23.54
CA ARG A 474 27.17 -18.44 23.96
C ARG A 474 27.20 -18.25 25.47
N ASP A 475 26.11 -18.52 26.16
CA ASP A 475 26.00 -18.44 27.62
C ASP A 475 26.90 -19.49 28.30
N TYR A 476 27.15 -20.59 27.60
CA TYR A 476 28.00 -21.70 28.05
C TYR A 476 29.45 -21.57 27.57
N LYS A 477 29.83 -20.43 26.97
CA LYS A 477 31.23 -20.19 26.62
C LYS A 477 32.02 -19.79 27.87
N MET A 478 33.20 -20.39 28.06
CA MET A 478 34.13 -19.95 29.09
C MET A 478 34.68 -18.57 28.76
N VAL A 479 34.60 -17.67 29.74
CA VAL A 479 35.11 -16.30 29.68
C VAL A 479 35.98 -16.03 30.90
N LYS A 480 36.88 -15.07 30.80
CA LYS A 480 37.72 -14.65 31.92
C LYS A 480 36.84 -14.25 33.10
N CYS A 481 37.14 -14.78 34.28
CA CYS A 481 36.43 -14.48 35.50
C CYS A 481 36.42 -12.95 35.75
N PRO A 482 35.25 -12.29 35.88
CA PRO A 482 35.17 -10.83 36.08
C PRO A 482 35.87 -10.35 37.35
N ILE A 483 35.92 -11.21 38.38
CA ILE A 483 36.46 -10.87 39.70
C ILE A 483 37.99 -10.97 39.74
N CYS A 484 38.58 -12.07 39.26
CA CYS A 484 40.05 -12.22 39.22
C CYS A 484 40.67 -11.75 37.91
N ARG A 485 39.86 -11.32 36.93
CA ARG A 485 40.25 -10.86 35.58
C ARG A 485 41.08 -11.87 34.78
N GLY A 486 40.96 -13.16 35.10
CA GLY A 486 41.73 -14.23 34.47
C GLY A 486 43.17 -14.35 34.98
N HIS A 487 43.50 -13.73 36.10
CA HIS A 487 44.68 -14.11 36.88
C HIS A 487 44.39 -15.42 37.62
N GLU A 488 45.42 -16.22 37.90
CA GLU A 488 45.37 -17.44 38.74
C GLU A 488 45.64 -17.10 40.22
N PRO A 489 44.66 -16.58 41.00
CA PRO A 489 44.83 -16.47 42.43
C PRO A 489 44.70 -17.87 43.06
N GLU A 490 45.47 -18.13 44.12
CA GLU A 490 45.40 -19.40 44.89
C GLU A 490 43.99 -19.72 45.40
N PHE A 491 43.10 -18.72 45.52
CA PHE A 491 41.69 -18.95 45.84
C PHE A 491 40.78 -17.82 45.32
N CYS A 492 40.13 -18.02 44.17
CA CYS A 492 39.00 -17.18 43.75
C CYS A 492 37.68 -17.87 44.11
N ARG A 493 36.85 -17.23 44.94
CA ARG A 493 35.53 -17.78 45.33
C ARG A 493 34.56 -17.96 44.17
N THR A 494 34.78 -17.22 43.08
CA THR A 494 33.89 -17.20 41.91
C THR A 494 34.26 -18.26 40.87
N CYS A 495 35.55 -18.40 40.53
CA CYS A 495 36.01 -19.38 39.55
C CYS A 495 36.70 -20.61 40.18
N GLY A 496 36.80 -20.69 41.50
CA GLY A 496 37.48 -21.80 42.19
C GLY A 496 39.00 -21.89 41.94
N GLY A 497 39.60 -20.90 41.28
CA GLY A 497 41.01 -20.93 40.86
C GLY A 497 41.21 -21.18 39.36
N GLU A 498 40.16 -21.56 38.63
CA GLU A 498 40.21 -21.90 37.18
C GLU A 498 40.42 -20.69 36.25
N SER A 499 40.43 -19.47 36.79
CA SER A 499 40.59 -18.19 36.04
C SER A 499 39.51 -17.86 35.00
N GLU A 500 38.68 -18.82 34.62
CA GLU A 500 37.55 -18.69 33.71
C GLU A 500 36.25 -19.16 34.36
N VAL A 501 35.14 -18.56 33.96
CA VAL A 501 33.78 -18.98 34.34
C VAL A 501 32.89 -19.03 33.10
N PRO A 502 31.80 -19.80 33.11
CA PRO A 502 30.82 -19.74 32.05
C PRO A 502 30.24 -18.32 31.94
N ARG A 503 29.93 -17.87 30.73
CA ARG A 503 29.41 -16.52 30.48
C ARG A 503 28.15 -16.22 31.30
N PHE A 504 27.22 -17.17 31.45
CA PHE A 504 26.03 -16.96 32.28
C PHE A 504 26.39 -16.64 33.75
N VAL A 505 27.48 -17.20 34.28
CA VAL A 505 27.96 -16.88 35.64
C VAL A 505 28.57 -15.48 35.65
N ALA A 506 29.31 -15.11 34.61
CA ALA A 506 29.90 -13.78 34.49
C ALA A 506 28.84 -12.67 34.36
N ASP A 507 27.71 -12.94 33.71
CA ASP A 507 26.62 -11.98 33.51
C ASP A 507 25.71 -11.85 34.77
N GLU A 508 25.73 -12.83 35.68
CA GLU A 508 25.00 -12.83 36.98
C GLU A 508 25.79 -12.14 38.13
N LEU A 509 27.05 -11.73 37.88
CA LEU A 509 27.99 -11.11 38.85
C LEU A 509 28.19 -9.61 38.59
#